data_AF-A0A1Q7JYD2-F1
#
_entry.id   AF-A0A1Q7JYD2-F1
#
_cell.length_a   1.000
_cell.length_b   1.000
_cell.length_c   1.000
_cell.angle_alpha   90.00
_cell.angle_beta   90.00
_cell.angle_gamma   90.00
#
_symmetry.space_group_name_H-M   'P 1'
#
loop_
_entity.id
_entity.type
_entity.pdbx_description
1 polymer ?
#
loop_
_entity_poly.entity_id
_entity_poly.type
_entity_poly.pdbx_seq_one_letter_code
_entity_poly.pdbx_strand_id
1 'polypeptide(L)' 'MPGRIANGRLASKGRLSHEWASRRMSVIEKIKAKNHDKMERKIHGVPEKIDGQVARYALDVMGIRMDKMTKEQKHCQTSS' A
#
# COMPACT_ATOMS: atom_id res chain seq x y z
N MET A 1 7.89 27.75 2.98
CA MET A 1 8.70 27.12 4.05
C MET A 1 8.52 25.62 3.95
N PRO A 2 9.54 24.81 3.62
CA PRO A 2 9.37 23.36 3.55
C PRO A 2 9.00 22.86 4.96
N GLY A 3 7.90 22.11 5.04
CA GLY A 3 7.26 21.72 6.28
C GLY A 3 8.23 21.06 7.26
N ARG A 4 8.16 21.49 8.53
CA ARG A 4 8.99 21.01 9.62
C ARG A 4 8.79 19.49 9.74
N ILE A 5 9.85 18.69 9.59
CA ILE A 5 9.77 17.23 9.72
C ILE A 5 9.33 16.92 11.16
N ALA A 6 8.14 16.34 11.33
CA ALA A 6 7.56 16.08 12.66
C ALA A 6 8.43 15.13 13.51
N ASN A 7 9.12 14.17 12.89
CA ASN A 7 10.05 13.26 13.57
C ASN A 7 11.18 12.81 12.62
N GLY A 8 12.42 13.22 12.91
CA GLY A 8 13.60 12.91 12.09
C GLY A 8 13.95 11.43 12.01
N ARG A 9 13.70 10.64 13.07
CA ARG A 9 13.97 9.20 13.10
C ARG A 9 13.05 8.43 12.15
N LEU A 10 11.78 8.82 12.10
CA LEU A 10 10.81 8.24 11.17
C LEU A 10 11.10 8.63 9.72
N ALA A 11 11.61 9.85 9.48
CA ALA A 11 11.99 10.29 8.14
C ALA A 11 13.11 9.43 7.54
N SER A 12 14.14 9.07 8.32
CA SER A 12 15.20 8.15 7.87
C SER A 12 14.68 6.76 7.54
N LYS A 13 13.78 6.21 8.37
CA LYS A 13 13.15 4.91 8.12
C LYS A 13 12.28 4.92 6.85
N GLY A 14 11.53 6.00 6.64
CA GLY A 14 10.73 6.20 5.43
C GLY A 14 11.59 6.27 4.16
N ARG A 15 12.71 7.02 4.21
CA ARG A 15 13.66 7.11 3.09
C ARG A 15 14.25 5.74 2.73
N LEU A 16 14.74 5.00 3.74
CA LEU A 16 15.29 3.66 3.53
C LEU A 16 14.26 2.69 2.93
N SER A 17 13.01 2.75 3.39
CA SER A 17 11.92 1.93 2.85
C SER A 17 11.64 2.24 1.38
N HIS A 18 11.58 3.54 1.02
CA HIS A 18 11.39 3.98 -0.36
C HIS A 18 12.55 3.58 -1.28
N GLU A 19 13.80 3.75 -0.83
CA GLU A 19 14.99 3.35 -1.59
C GLU A 19 15.03 1.85 -1.81
N TRP A 20 14.75 1.04 -0.77
CA TRP A 20 14.66 -0.41 -0.87
C TRP A 20 13.59 -0.85 -1.87
N ALA A 21 12.40 -0.23 -1.79
CA ALA A 21 11.28 -0.52 -2.68
C ALA A 21 11.63 -0.17 -4.13
N SER A 22 12.17 1.02 -4.37
CA SER A 22 12.55 1.47 -5.71
C SER A 22 13.65 0.60 -6.32
N ARG A 23 14.62 0.14 -5.52
CA ARG A 23 15.72 -0.74 -5.98
C ARG A 23 15.26 -2.16 -6.31
N ARG A 24 14.32 -2.72 -5.56
CA ARG A 24 13.86 -4.11 -5.73
C ARG A 24 12.66 -4.24 -6.67
N MET A 25 11.84 -3.19 -6.80
CA MET A 25 10.61 -3.22 -7.59
C MET A 25 10.68 -2.22 -8.75
N SER A 26 11.13 -2.70 -9.91
CA SER A 26 11.22 -1.90 -11.14
C SER A 26 9.88 -1.32 -11.61
N VAL A 27 8.76 -1.91 -11.18
CA VAL A 27 7.42 -1.42 -11.48
C VAL A 27 7.14 -0.04 -10.87
N ILE A 28 7.78 0.31 -9.76
CA ILE A 28 7.60 1.62 -9.09
C ILE A 28 8.02 2.76 -10.02
N GLU A 29 9.18 2.63 -10.69
CA GLU A 29 9.66 3.64 -11.63
C GLU A 29 8.74 3.76 -12.85
N LYS A 30 8.21 2.63 -13.35
CA LYS A 30 7.23 2.64 -14.45
C LYS A 30 5.93 3.35 -14.06
N ILE A 31 5.45 3.16 -12.83
CA ILE A 31 4.23 3.81 -12.33
C ILE A 31 4.48 5.32 -12.15
N LYS A 32 5.63 5.71 -11.59
CA LYS A 32 6.02 7.13 -11.47
C LYS A 32 6.08 7.77 -12.86
N ALA A 33 6.85 7.22 -13.80
CA ALA A 33 6.99 7.78 -15.14
C ALA A 33 5.63 7.96 -15.84
N LYS A 34 4.71 6.99 -15.71
CA LYS A 34 3.39 7.07 -16.34
C LYS A 34 2.41 8.04 -15.68
N ASN A 35 2.56 8.33 -14.39
CA ASN A 35 1.56 9.05 -13.61
C ASN A 35 2.09 10.33 -12.94
N HIS A 36 3.37 10.67 -13.13
CA HIS A 36 4.01 11.81 -12.46
C HIS A 36 3.23 13.12 -12.66
N ASP A 37 2.71 13.37 -13.87
CA ASP A 37 1.91 14.56 -14.18
C ASP A 37 0.59 14.65 -13.41
N LYS A 38 0.05 13.51 -12.97
CA LYS A 38 -1.25 13.40 -12.27
C LYS A 38 -1.09 13.25 -10.76
N MET A 39 0.14 13.14 -10.27
CA MET A 39 0.42 12.92 -8.85
C MET A 39 0.74 14.23 -8.15
N GLU A 40 -0.12 14.62 -7.21
CA GLU A 40 0.16 15.74 -6.32
C GLU A 40 1.38 15.46 -5.43
N ARG A 41 2.09 16.52 -5.04
CA ARG A 41 3.26 16.45 -4.16
C ARG A 41 2.85 16.25 -2.69
N LYS A 42 2.27 15.09 -2.40
CA LYS A 42 1.82 14.64 -1.08
C LYS A 42 2.16 13.17 -0.84
N ILE A 43 1.99 12.71 0.40
CA ILE A 43 2.12 11.30 0.74
C ILE A 43 0.87 10.58 0.23
N HIS A 44 1.05 9.67 -0.71
CA HIS A 44 -0.01 8.80 -1.21
C HIS A 44 0.08 7.44 -0.51
N GLY A 45 -1.01 7.02 0.13
CA GLY A 45 -1.13 5.66 0.66
C GLY A 45 -1.32 4.64 -0.46
N VAL A 46 -1.02 3.37 -0.18
CA VAL A 46 -1.34 2.27 -1.11
C VAL A 46 -2.86 2.11 -1.15
N PRO A 47 -3.49 2.07 -2.34
CA PRO A 47 -4.91 1.79 -2.46
C PRO A 47 -5.27 0.42 -1.86
N GLU A 48 -6.32 0.37 -1.05
CA GLU A 48 -6.77 -0.83 -0.33
C GLU A 48 -6.92 -2.06 -1.24
N LYS A 49 -7.44 -1.86 -2.46
CA LYS A 49 -7.58 -2.93 -3.45
C LYS A 49 -6.25 -3.60 -3.80
N ILE A 50 -5.17 -2.83 -3.91
CA ILE A 50 -3.84 -3.35 -4.25
C ILE A 50 -3.26 -4.07 -3.03
N ASP A 51 -3.38 -3.48 -1.84
CA ASP A 51 -2.90 -4.09 -0.61
C ASP A 51 -3.56 -5.45 -0.35
N GLY A 52 -4.89 -5.52 -0.51
CA GLY A 52 -5.64 -6.77 -0.42
C GLY A 52 -5.25 -7.82 -1.48
N GLN A 53 -4.87 -7.38 -2.69
CA GLN A 53 -4.37 -8.30 -3.73
C GLN A 53 -3.00 -8.87 -3.36
N VAL A 54 -2.07 -8.04 -2.88
CA VAL A 54 -0.74 -8.47 -2.43
C VAL A 54 -0.87 -9.44 -1.26
N ALA A 55 -1.72 -9.12 -0.28
CA ALA A 55 -2.01 -10.01 0.85
C ALA A 55 -2.57 -11.36 0.39
N ARG A 56 -3.52 -11.36 -0.57
CA ARG A 56 -4.06 -12.59 -1.16
C ARG A 56 -2.96 -13.44 -1.80
N TYR A 57 -2.10 -12.85 -2.63
CA TYR A 57 -1.01 -13.58 -3.29
C TYR A 57 -0.02 -14.17 -2.29
N ALA A 58 0.30 -13.43 -1.21
CA ALA A 58 1.15 -13.95 -0.15
C ALA A 58 0.53 -15.18 0.52
N LEU A 59 -0.76 -15.12 0.86
CA LEU A 59 -1.49 -16.24 1.45
C LEU A 59 -1.55 -17.45 0.52
N ASP A 60 -1.75 -17.23 -0.78
CA ASP A 60 -1.79 -18.29 -1.80
C ASP A 60 -0.45 -19.03 -1.92
N VAL A 61 0.67 -18.30 -1.96
CA VAL A 61 2.02 -18.88 -1.96
C VAL A 61 2.30 -19.67 -0.68
N MET A 62 1.72 -19.26 0.45
CA MET A 62 1.80 -20.00 1.72
C MET A 62 0.80 -21.17 1.82
N GLY A 63 -0.05 -21.39 0.82
CA GLY A 63 -1.08 -22.43 0.82
C GLY A 63 -2.25 -22.16 1.77
N ILE A 64 -2.42 -20.93 2.25
CA ILE A 64 -3.48 -20.54 3.18
C ILE A 64 -4.73 -20.13 2.39
N ARG A 65 -5.86 -20.78 2.66
CA ARG A 65 -7.17 -20.48 2.03
C ARG A 65 -7.99 -19.54 2.91
N MET A 66 -8.57 -18.51 2.29
CA MET A 66 -9.53 -17.62 2.96
C MET A 66 -10.96 -17.97 2.59
N ASP A 67 -11.82 -18.09 3.60
CA ASP A 67 -13.25 -18.22 3.41
C ASP A 67 -13.88 -16.90 2.97
N LYS A 68 -14.99 -17.00 2.22
CA LYS A 68 -15.78 -15.84 1.81
C LYS A 68 -16.96 -15.69 2.76
N MET A 69 -17.16 -14.48 3.29
CA MET A 69 -18.34 -14.18 4.10
C MET A 69 -19.63 -14.48 3.32
N THR A 70 -20.57 -15.14 4.00
CA THR A 70 -21.94 -15.35 3.51
C THR A 70 -22.70 -14.02 3.45
N LYS A 71 -23.83 -13.99 2.72
CA LYS A 71 -24.67 -12.78 2.60
C LYS A 71 -25.17 -12.32 3.97
N GLU A 72 -25.55 -13.26 4.83
CA GLU A 72 -26.03 -13.01 6.19
C GLU A 72 -24.93 -12.40 7.07
N GLN A 73 -23.71 -12.94 7.03
CA GLN A 73 -22.57 -12.42 7.79
C GLN A 73 -22.21 -10.98 7.41
N LYS A 74 -22.32 -10.63 6.11
CA LYS A 74 -22.07 -9.26 5.65
C LYS A 74 -23.12 -8.29 6.18
N HIS A 75 -24.39 -8.69 6.18
CA HIS A 75 -25.48 -7.85 6.67
C HIS A 75 -25.30 -7.51 8.16
N CYS A 76 -24.99 -8.51 8.99
CA CYS A 76 -24.76 -8.29 10.43
C CYS A 76 -23.61 -7.32 10.74
N GLN A 77 -22.56 -7.27 9.92
CA GLN A 77 -21.44 -6.34 10.12
C GLN A 77 -21.74 -4.90 9.70
N THR A 78 -22.71 -4.68 8.81
CA THR A 78 -23.14 -3.33 8.38
C THR A 78 -24.22 -2.72 9.26
N SER A 79 -24.77 -3.49 10.21
CA SER A 79 -25.88 -3.10 11.09
C SER A 79 -25.43 -2.61 12.48
N SER A 80 -24.16 -2.18 12.63
CA SER A 80 -23.59 -1.64 13.87
C SER A 80 -23.15 -0.18 13.70
#